data_AF-A0A401RSL4-F1
#
_entry.id   AF-A0A401RSL4-F1
#
_cell.length_a   1.000
_cell.length_b   1.000
_cell.length_c   1.000
_cell.angle_alpha   90.00
_cell.angle_beta   90.00
_cell.angle_gamma   90.00
#
_symmetry.space_group_name_H-M   'P 1'
#
loop_
_entity.id
_entity.type
_entity.pdbx_description
1 polymer ?
#
loop_
_entity_poly.entity_id
_entity_poly.type
_entity_poly.pdbx_seq_one_letter_code
_entity_poly.pdbx_strand_id
1 'polypeptide(L)' 'MQLVSGAFSEVVMAKEKTTGKMFAIKCIPKKALKGKESSIENEIAVLRRIKHENIVALEDIYESPNHLYLVMQL' A
#
# COMPACT_ATOMS: atom_id res chain seq x y z
N MET A 1 13.98 0.45 -3.70
CA MET A 1 14.28 -0.86 -4.30
C MET A 1 12.95 -1.55 -4.56
N GLN A 2 12.71 -2.04 -5.78
CA GLN A 2 11.48 -2.79 -6.08
C GLN A 2 11.52 -4.13 -5.35
N LEU A 3 10.45 -4.47 -4.63
CA LEU A 3 10.31 -5.72 -3.89
C LEU A 3 9.52 -6.74 -4.71
N VAL A 4 8.37 -6.32 -5.25
CA VAL A 4 7.45 -7.20 -5.98
C VAL A 4 6.77 -6.43 -7.11
N SER A 5 6.59 -7.09 -8.26
CA SER A 5 5.76 -6.59 -9.37
C SER A 5 4.49 -7.44 -9.50
N GLY A 6 3.32 -6.80 -9.48
CA GLY A 6 2.03 -7.45 -9.69
C GLY A 6 1.34 -6.94 -10.97
N ALA A 7 0.24 -7.60 -11.36
CA ALA A 7 -0.48 -7.28 -12.60
C ALA A 7 -1.01 -5.83 -12.67
N PHE A 8 -1.25 -5.19 -11.51
CA PHE A 8 -1.88 -3.86 -11.43
C PHE A 8 -1.24 -2.96 -10.35
N SER A 9 -0.13 -3.38 -9.75
CA SER A 9 0.52 -2.65 -8.67
C SER A 9 1.97 -3.07 -8.53
N GLU A 10 2.80 -2.17 -8.02
CA GLU A 10 4.18 -2.46 -7.64
C GLU A 10 4.36 -2.29 -6.14
N VAL A 11 5.18 -3.12 -5.50
CA VAL A 11 5.60 -2.93 -4.12
C VAL A 11 7.06 -2.52 -4.10
N VAL A 12 7.34 -1.37 -3.48
CA VAL A 12 8.69 -0.83 -3.33
C VAL A 12 9.07 -0.70 -1.86
N MET A 13 10.32 -0.95 -1.54
CA MET A 13 10.88 -0.63 -0.23
C MET A 13 11.24 0.86 -0.18
N ALA A 14 10.76 1.54 0.85
CA ALA A 14 10.98 2.95 1.09
C ALA A 14 11.45 3.21 2.53
N LYS A 15 12.17 4.32 2.69
CA LYS A 15 12.62 4.82 4.00
C LYS A 15 11.89 6.11 4.30
N GLU A 16 11.20 6.17 5.43
CA GLU A 16 10.59 7.41 5.90
C GLU A 16 11.71 8.42 6.24
N LYS A 17 11.62 9.64 5.68
CA LYS A 17 12.70 10.63 5.76
C LYS A 17 12.93 11.17 7.17
N THR A 18 11.86 11.32 7.94
CA THR A 18 11.85 11.91 9.28
C THR A 18 12.38 10.94 10.32
N THR A 19 11.89 9.70 10.32
CA THR A 19 12.21 8.69 11.34
C THR A 19 13.33 7.74 10.91
N GLY A 20 13.57 7.60 9.60
CA GLY A 20 14.44 6.58 9.04
C GLY A 20 13.87 5.16 9.05
N LYS A 21 12.61 4.95 9.47
CA LYS A 21 11.95 3.64 9.48
C LYS A 21 11.72 3.13 8.05
N MET A 22 11.90 1.82 7.85
CA MET A 22 11.71 1.16 6.57
C MET A 22 10.28 0.66 6.43
N PHE A 23 9.72 0.77 5.23
CA PHE A 23 8.36 0.37 4.91
C PHE A 23 8.29 -0.29 3.52
N ALA A 24 7.26 -1.10 3.32
CA ALA A 24 6.82 -1.53 1.99
C ALA A 24 5.69 -0.62 1.52
N ILE A 25 5.82 -0.05 0.31
CA ILE A 25 4.79 0.80 -0.28
C ILE A 25 4.20 0.10 -1.48
N LYS A 26 2.90 -0.21 -1.44
CA LYS A 26 2.15 -0.71 -2.60
C LYS A 26 1.64 0.48 -3.41
N CYS A 27 2.21 0.68 -4.59
CA CYS A 27 1.88 1.72 -5.55
C CYS A 27 0.83 1.20 -6.54
N ILE A 28 -0.34 1.83 -6.58
CA ILE A 28 -1.47 1.39 -7.40
C ILE A 28 -1.91 2.54 -8.32
N PRO A 29 -1.77 2.42 -9.65
CA PRO A 29 -2.30 3.41 -10.58
C PRO A 29 -3.82 3.48 -10.47
N LYS A 30 -4.39 4.67 -10.33
CA LYS A 30 -5.86 4.86 -10.25
C LYS A 30 -6.59 4.38 -11.49
N LYS A 31 -5.94 4.43 -12.66
CA LYS A 31 -6.48 3.86 -13.90
C LYS A 31 -6.71 2.34 -13.78
N ALA A 32 -5.91 1.64 -12.98
CA ALA A 32 -6.07 0.22 -12.72
C ALA A 32 -7.18 -0.09 -11.70
N LEU A 33 -7.66 0.92 -10.98
CA LEU A 33 -8.78 0.81 -10.03
C LEU A 33 -10.15 1.00 -10.71
N LYS A 34 -10.19 1.51 -11.95
CA LYS A 34 -11.45 1.76 -12.66
C LYS A 34 -12.24 0.46 -12.83
N GLY A 35 -13.42 0.38 -12.23
CA GLY A 35 -14.27 -0.83 -12.20
C GLY A 35 -13.87 -1.86 -11.13
N LYS A 36 -12.95 -1.51 -10.22
CA LYS A 36 -12.48 -2.34 -9.09
C LYS A 36 -12.42 -1.55 -7.77
N GLU A 37 -13.11 -0.41 -7.70
CA GLU A 37 -13.11 0.51 -6.56
C GLU A 37 -13.55 -0.20 -5.27
N SER A 38 -14.60 -1.00 -5.33
CA SER A 38 -15.08 -1.79 -4.19
C SER A 38 -14.06 -2.83 -3.70
N SER A 39 -13.26 -3.40 -4.61
CA SER A 39 -12.24 -4.38 -4.24
C SER A 39 -11.11 -3.73 -3.46
N ILE A 40 -10.67 -2.53 -3.87
CA ILE A 40 -9.58 -1.84 -3.17
C ILE A 40 -10.06 -1.27 -1.83
N GLU A 41 -11.30 -0.77 -1.76
CA GLU A 41 -11.91 -0.33 -0.49
C GLU A 41 -12.00 -1.48 0.51
N ASN A 42 -12.38 -2.68 0.06
CA ASN A 42 -12.40 -3.87 0.91
C ASN A 42 -11.00 -4.26 1.39
N GLU A 43 -9.99 -4.25 0.51
CA GLU A 43 -8.60 -4.55 0.90
C GLU A 43 -8.11 -3.59 2.00
N ILE A 44 -8.34 -2.29 1.82
CA ILE A 44 -8.01 -1.26 2.81
C ILE A 44 -8.80 -1.47 4.11
N ALA A 45 -10.10 -1.76 4.03
CA ALA A 45 -10.94 -1.95 5.20
C ALA A 45 -10.51 -3.16 6.05
N VAL A 46 -10.09 -4.25 5.40
CA VAL A 46 -9.56 -5.44 6.09
C VAL A 46 -8.22 -5.11 6.75
N LEU A 47 -7.28 -4.51 6.01
CA LEU A 47 -5.96 -4.18 6.55
C LEU A 47 -6.00 -3.15 7.69
N ARG A 48 -6.96 -2.23 7.68
CA ARG A 48 -7.17 -1.27 8.78
C ARG A 48 -7.68 -1.91 10.08
N ARG A 49 -8.38 -3.04 9.98
CA ARG A 49 -8.99 -3.72 11.14
C ARG A 49 -8.05 -4.72 11.81
N ILE A 50 -7.01 -5.15 11.11
CA ILE A 50 -6.10 -6.19 11.58
C ILE A 50 -4.84 -5.53 12.13
N LYS A 51 -4.59 -5.73 13.43
CA LYS A 51 -3.32 -5.39 14.07
C LYS A 51 -2.84 -6.61 14.85
N HIS A 52 -1.90 -7.34 14.26
CA HIS A 52 -1.40 -8.59 14.80
C HIS A 52 0.08 -8.74 14.46
N GLU A 53 0.87 -9.29 15.40
CA GLU A 53 2.34 -9.40 15.26
C GLU A 53 2.78 -10.15 13.99
N ASN A 54 2.01 -11.16 13.60
CA ASN A 54 2.30 -12.00 12.43
C ASN A 54 1.56 -11.61 11.14
N ILE A 55 0.90 -10.44 11.09
CA ILE A 55 0.17 -9.97 9.90
C ILE A 55 0.66 -8.56 9.55
N VAL A 56 0.97 -8.36 8.27
CA VAL A 56 1.36 -7.04 7.78
C VAL A 56 0.28 -6.00 8.08
N ALA A 57 0.68 -4.93 8.77
CA ALA A 57 -0.20 -3.83 9.11
C ALA A 57 -0.12 -2.71 8.06
N LEU A 58 -1.26 -2.07 7.81
CA LEU A 58 -1.33 -0.81 7.07
C LEU A 58 -1.07 0.35 8.04
N GLU A 59 0.01 1.07 7.80
CA GLU A 59 0.45 2.19 8.63
C GLU A 59 -0.17 3.50 8.16
N ASP A 60 -0.25 3.70 6.85
CA ASP A 60 -0.79 4.93 6.28
C ASP A 60 -1.25 4.74 4.82
N ILE A 61 -2.01 5.71 4.31
CA ILE A 61 -2.46 5.77 2.91
C ILE A 61 -2.19 7.17 2.37
N TYR A 62 -1.49 7.22 1.23
CA TYR A 62 -1.28 8.45 0.49
C TYR A 62 -1.96 8.39 -0.86
N GLU A 63 -2.47 9.52 -1.32
CA GLU A 63 -3.14 9.64 -2.59
C GLU A 63 -2.55 10.78 -3.41
N SER A 64 -2.33 10.52 -4.69
CA SER A 64 -1.96 11.50 -5.70
C SER A 64 -3.02 11.53 -6.80
N PRO A 65 -2.99 12.49 -7.75
CA PRO A 65 -3.96 12.51 -8.84
C PRO A 65 -4.03 11.22 -9.66
N ASN A 66 -2.91 10.47 -9.76
CA ASN A 66 -2.81 9.30 -10.63
C ASN A 66 -2.56 7.96 -9.89
N HIS A 67 -2.19 7.99 -8.62
CA HIS A 67 -1.82 6.79 -7.86
C HIS A 67 -2.34 6.83 -6.43
N LEU A 68 -2.64 5.65 -5.91
CA LEU A 68 -2.85 5.37 -4.50
C LEU A 68 -1.63 4.63 -3.96
N TYR A 69 -1.20 4.96 -2.75
CA TYR A 69 -0.03 4.38 -2.09
C TYR A 69 -0.46 3.84 -0.73
N LEU A 70 -0.27 2.53 -0.52
CA LEU A 70 -0.50 1.90 0.77
C LEU A 70 0.84 1.69 1.47
N VAL A 71 1.04 2.37 2.60
CA VAL A 71 2.25 2.24 3.42
C VAL A 71 2.06 1.10 4.40
N MET A 72 2.89 0.08 4.29
CA MET A 72 2.76 -1.16 5.05
C MET A 72 4.04 -1.41 5.86
N GLN A 73 3.88 -2.06 7.00
CA GLN A 73 5.01 -2.57 7.79
C GLN A 73 5.87 -3.51 6.91
N LEU A 74 7.19 -3.37 7.02
CA LEU A 74 8.16 -4.28 6.38
C LEU A 74 8.41 -5.50 7.28
#